data_AF-A0A1H2D295-F1
#
_entry.id   AF-A0A1H2D295-F1
#
_cell.length_a   1.000
_cell.length_b   1.000
_cell.length_c   1.000
_cell.angle_alpha   90.00
_cell.angle_beta   90.00
_cell.angle_gamma   90.00
#
_symmetry.space_group_name_H-M   'P 1'
#
loop_
_entity.id
_entity.type
_entity.pdbx_description
1 polymer ?
#
loop_
_entity_poly.entity_id
_entity_poly.type
_entity_poly.pdbx_seq_one_letter_code
_entity_poly.pdbx_strand_id
1 'polypeptide(L)'
;MPQSSTSPRICCSGTCTAPGHEGPAFIPERWLRDRSAGEFDEEDIGALAVPVPTAGELSEALRTHFRFLADLEDDERVLAQAREQDRPLALRLLGALPGARLVDAGLF
;
A
#
# COMPACT_ATOMS: atom_id res chain seq x y z
N MET A 1 32.78 -1.50 -34.40
CA MET A 1 32.41 -2.39 -33.30
C MET A 1 32.38 -1.60 -31.99
N PRO A 2 31.22 -1.07 -31.55
CA PRO A 2 31.06 -0.65 -30.16
C PRO A 2 30.19 -1.67 -29.40
N GLN A 3 30.76 -2.22 -28.33
CA GLN A 3 30.09 -3.14 -27.41
C GLN A 3 29.10 -2.34 -26.56
N SER A 4 27.81 -2.64 -26.66
CA SER A 4 26.81 -2.11 -25.73
C SER A 4 26.68 -3.06 -24.56
N SER A 5 27.11 -2.56 -23.40
CA SER A 5 27.06 -3.23 -22.11
C SER A 5 25.60 -3.46 -21.70
N THR A 6 25.16 -4.71 -21.78
CA THR A 6 23.84 -5.15 -21.33
C THR A 6 23.85 -5.24 -19.80
N SER A 7 23.18 -4.29 -19.14
CA SER A 7 22.89 -4.39 -17.70
C SER A 7 22.01 -5.62 -17.42
N PRO A 8 22.32 -6.43 -16.40
CA PRO A 8 21.55 -7.63 -16.11
C PRO A 8 20.20 -7.28 -15.48
N ARG A 9 19.13 -7.71 -16.16
CA ARG A 9 17.75 -7.70 -15.67
C ARG A 9 17.62 -8.74 -14.56
N ILE A 10 17.20 -8.34 -13.36
CA ILE A 10 16.81 -9.27 -12.31
C ILE A 10 15.36 -9.68 -12.60
N CYS A 11 15.19 -10.85 -13.21
CA CYS A 11 13.88 -11.44 -13.47
C CYS A 11 13.58 -12.49 -12.39
N CYS A 12 12.66 -12.19 -11.47
CA CYS A 12 11.99 -13.22 -10.67
C CYS A 12 10.71 -13.62 -11.42
N SER A 13 10.54 -14.93 -11.64
CA SER A 13 9.38 -15.63 -12.23
C SER A 13 8.20 -14.76 -12.69
N GLY A 14 8.16 -14.45 -13.99
CA GLY A 14 6.93 -14.16 -14.73
C GLY A 14 6.46 -12.72 -14.83
N THR A 15 6.93 -11.80 -13.97
CA THR A 15 6.67 -10.36 -14.13
C THR A 15 7.96 -9.59 -14.03
N CYS A 16 8.53 -9.28 -15.20
CA CYS A 16 9.53 -8.21 -15.29
C CYS A 16 8.79 -6.93 -14.87
N THR A 17 9.10 -6.34 -13.71
CA THR A 17 8.63 -4.99 -13.41
C THR A 17 9.14 -4.11 -14.55
N ALA A 18 8.22 -3.60 -15.38
CA ALA A 18 8.60 -2.70 -16.44
C ALA A 18 9.30 -1.48 -15.80
N PRO A 19 10.43 -0.99 -16.33
CA PRO A 19 11.07 0.21 -15.82
C PRO A 19 10.05 1.35 -15.90
N GLY A 20 9.78 2.02 -14.78
CA GLY A 20 8.80 3.11 -14.69
C GLY A 20 7.53 2.81 -13.88
N HIS A 21 7.51 1.78 -13.04
CA HIS A 21 6.41 1.52 -12.07
C HIS A 21 6.48 2.42 -10.82
N GLU A 22 6.82 3.70 -10.99
CA GLU A 22 6.63 4.67 -9.91
C GLU A 22 5.12 4.89 -9.76
N GLY A 23 4.57 4.39 -8.65
CA GLY A 23 3.17 4.59 -8.31
C GLY A 23 2.92 6.04 -7.86
N PRO A 24 1.66 6.50 -7.83
CA PRO A 24 1.36 7.72 -7.11
C PRO A 24 1.77 7.56 -5.65
N ALA A 25 2.32 8.62 -5.06
CA ALA A 25 2.69 8.63 -3.66
C ALA A 25 1.49 8.23 -2.78
N PHE A 26 1.78 7.49 -1.71
CA PHE A 26 0.81 7.21 -0.67
C PHE A 26 0.56 8.48 0.14
N ILE A 27 -0.71 8.90 0.19
CA ILE A 27 -1.15 10.12 0.87
C ILE A 27 -2.11 9.69 1.99
N PRO A 28 -1.67 9.65 3.26
CA PRO A 28 -2.50 9.28 4.40
C PRO A 28 -3.79 10.11 4.50
N GLU A 29 -3.73 11.39 4.14
CA GLU A 29 -4.85 12.32 4.19
C GLU A 29 -6.01 11.88 3.28
N ARG A 30 -5.71 11.13 2.21
CA ARG A 30 -6.76 10.55 1.35
C ARG A 30 -7.58 9.48 2.08
N TRP A 31 -6.99 8.82 3.07
CA TRP A 31 -7.66 7.83 3.91
C TRP A 31 -8.37 8.48 5.10
N LEU A 32 -7.79 9.56 5.64
CA LEU A 32 -8.29 10.25 6.84
C LEU A 32 -9.23 11.42 6.56
N ARG A 33 -9.51 11.71 5.29
CA ARG A 33 -10.51 12.72 4.93
C ARG A 33 -11.91 12.27 5.30
N ASP A 34 -12.79 13.25 5.49
CA ASP A 34 -14.21 13.00 5.56
C ASP A 34 -14.74 12.50 4.20
N ARG A 35 -15.61 11.49 4.24
CA ARG A 35 -16.22 10.88 3.06
C ARG A 35 -17.73 11.04 3.12
N SER A 36 -18.32 11.38 1.99
CA SER A 36 -19.77 11.50 1.86
C SER A 36 -20.41 10.15 1.56
N ALA A 37 -21.73 10.05 1.75
CA ALA A 37 -22.50 8.84 1.50
C ALA A 37 -22.34 8.27 0.08
N GLY A 38 -22.12 9.11 -0.93
CA GLY A 38 -21.90 8.66 -2.31
C GLY A 38 -20.57 7.93 -2.56
N GLU A 39 -19.67 7.89 -1.57
CA GLU A 39 -18.42 7.12 -1.64
C GLU A 39 -18.52 5.74 -0.98
N PHE A 40 -19.61 5.50 -0.25
CA PHE A 40 -19.91 4.21 0.35
C PHE A 40 -21.05 3.57 -0.44
N ASP A 41 -20.85 2.32 -0.83
CA ASP A 41 -21.92 1.56 -1.47
C ASP A 41 -22.89 1.06 -0.38
N GLU A 42 -23.86 1.91 -0.03
CA GLU A 42 -24.85 1.59 1.01
C GLU A 42 -25.80 0.45 0.59
N GLU A 43 -26.00 0.22 -0.73
CA GLU A 43 -26.85 -0.86 -1.24
C GLU A 43 -26.26 -2.24 -0.91
N ASP A 44 -24.94 -2.40 -1.03
CA ASP A 44 -24.25 -3.66 -0.70
C ASP A 44 -23.90 -3.79 0.80
N ILE A 45 -23.60 -2.70 1.50
CA ILE A 45 -23.25 -2.72 2.93
C ILE A 45 -24.47 -3.08 3.80
N GLY A 46 -25.67 -2.66 3.39
CA GLY A 46 -26.92 -2.97 4.07
C GLY A 46 -27.26 -4.47 4.16
N ALA A 47 -26.65 -5.29 3.30
CA ALA A 47 -26.82 -6.74 3.29
C ALA A 47 -25.89 -7.48 4.27
N LEU A 48 -24.82 -6.83 4.76
CA LEU A 48 -23.71 -7.49 5.46
C LEU A 48 -23.60 -7.16 6.96
N ALA A 49 -24.32 -6.15 7.45
CA ALA A 49 -24.28 -5.75 8.86
C ALA A 49 -25.67 -5.39 9.40
N VAL A 50 -26.00 -5.83 10.62
CA VAL A 50 -27.25 -5.50 11.32
C VAL A 50 -26.94 -5.01 12.75
N PRO A 51 -27.33 -3.77 13.12
CA PRO A 51 -27.95 -2.76 12.26
C PRO A 51 -26.98 -2.27 11.17
N VAL A 52 -27.53 -1.79 10.06
CA VAL A 52 -26.75 -1.23 8.95
C VAL A 52 -26.08 0.05 9.43
N PRO A 53 -24.75 0.15 9.39
CA PRO A 53 -24.06 1.38 9.73
C PRO A 53 -24.31 2.43 8.64
N THR A 54 -24.52 3.67 9.06
CA THR A 54 -24.61 4.81 8.15
C THR A 54 -23.24 5.15 7.54
N ALA A 55 -23.22 5.79 6.37
CA ALA A 55 -21.95 6.28 5.79
C ALA A 55 -21.17 7.22 6.73
N GLY A 56 -21.86 8.01 7.55
CA GLY A 56 -21.23 8.86 8.56
C GLY A 56 -20.51 8.06 9.63
N GLU A 57 -21.13 7.00 10.14
CA GLU A 57 -20.51 6.08 11.10
C GLU A 57 -19.32 5.34 10.50
N LEU A 58 -19.40 4.93 9.22
CA LEU A 58 -18.28 4.30 8.51
C LEU A 58 -17.12 5.27 8.28
N SER A 59 -17.40 6.51 7.87
CA SER A 59 -16.41 7.58 7.71
C SER A 59 -15.66 7.82 9.02
N GLU A 60 -16.38 7.94 10.14
CA GLU A 60 -15.79 8.19 11.45
C GLU A 60 -15.02 6.97 11.98
N ALA A 61 -15.55 5.76 11.79
CA ALA A 61 -14.87 4.53 12.18
C ALA A 61 -13.54 4.36 11.41
N LEU A 62 -13.53 4.60 10.10
CA LEU A 62 -12.31 4.57 9.29
C LEU A 62 -11.28 5.57 9.79
N ARG A 63 -11.68 6.83 9.98
CA ARG A 63 -10.77 7.87 10.49
C ARG A 63 -10.22 7.55 11.87
N THR A 64 -11.03 6.97 12.75
CA THR A 64 -10.63 6.59 14.11
C THR A 64 -9.65 5.42 14.08
N HIS A 65 -9.99 4.33 13.39
CA HIS A 65 -9.19 3.12 13.37
C HIS A 65 -7.89 3.28 12.59
N PHE A 66 -7.90 4.07 11.51
CA PHE A 66 -6.72 4.29 10.68
C PHE A 66 -5.96 5.57 11.04
N ARG A 67 -6.28 6.23 12.16
CA ARG A 67 -5.61 7.47 12.59
C ARG A 67 -4.08 7.34 12.64
N PHE A 68 -3.57 6.15 12.95
CA PHE A 68 -2.13 5.88 12.98
C PHE A 68 -1.42 6.15 11.64
N LEU A 69 -2.14 6.12 10.51
CA LEU A 69 -1.56 6.46 9.20
C LEU A 69 -1.10 7.91 9.11
N ALA A 70 -1.59 8.81 9.98
CA ALA A 70 -1.11 10.18 10.06
C ALA A 70 0.33 10.27 10.57
N ASP A 71 0.76 9.29 11.37
CA ASP A 71 2.01 9.31 12.11
C ASP A 71 3.05 8.36 11.48
N LEU A 72 3.25 8.48 10.15
CA LEU A 72 4.24 7.67 9.44
C LEU A 72 5.64 7.88 10.00
N GLU A 73 6.35 6.77 10.26
CA GLU A 73 7.75 6.74 10.64
C GLU A 73 8.66 7.16 9.49
N ASP A 74 9.93 7.49 9.77
CA ASP A 74 10.84 8.02 8.74
C ASP A 74 11.04 7.04 7.56
N ASP A 75 11.21 5.75 7.85
CA ASP A 75 11.32 4.69 6.85
C ASP A 75 10.01 4.55 6.02
N GLU A 76 8.85 4.71 6.66
CA GLU A 76 7.53 4.65 6.00
C GLU A 76 7.28 5.85 5.10
N ARG A 77 7.74 7.05 5.48
CA ARG A 77 7.67 8.27 4.65
C ARG A 77 8.49 8.15 3.38
N VAL A 78 9.63 7.48 3.44
CA VAL A 78 10.45 7.17 2.26
C VAL A 78 9.66 6.24 1.34
N LEU A 79 9.12 5.14 1.88
CA LEU A 79 8.32 4.20 1.09
C LEU A 79 7.02 4.80 0.54
N ALA A 80 6.43 5.77 1.23
CA ALA A 80 5.23 6.47 0.78
C ALA A 80 5.46 7.23 -0.54
N GLN A 81 6.70 7.52 -0.94
CA GLN A 81 7.00 8.11 -2.24
C GLN A 81 6.82 7.13 -3.41
N ALA A 82 6.61 5.83 -3.14
CA ALA A 82 6.35 4.78 -4.12
C ALA A 82 7.38 4.69 -5.26
N ARG A 83 8.66 4.96 -4.94
CA ARG A 83 9.76 4.92 -5.92
C ARG A 83 10.39 3.54 -6.00
N GLU A 84 10.78 3.13 -7.21
CA GLU A 84 11.40 1.83 -7.45
C GLU A 84 12.73 1.65 -6.68
N GLN A 85 13.50 2.74 -6.54
CA GLN A 85 14.79 2.77 -5.84
C GLN A 85 14.71 2.38 -4.35
N ASP A 86 13.54 2.53 -3.72
CA ASP A 86 13.34 2.23 -2.31
C ASP A 86 12.92 0.76 -2.08
N ARG A 87 12.89 -0.06 -3.15
CA ARG A 87 12.59 -1.51 -3.07
C ARG A 87 13.45 -2.29 -2.06
N PRO A 88 14.79 -2.06 -1.95
CA PRO A 88 15.59 -2.76 -0.95
C PRO A 88 15.17 -2.44 0.49
N LEU A 89 14.76 -1.19 0.75
CA LEU A 89 14.21 -0.78 2.04
C LEU A 89 12.90 -1.50 2.33
N ALA A 90 11.99 -1.55 1.35
CA ALA A 90 10.71 -2.25 1.47
C ALA A 90 10.92 -3.74 1.82
N LEU A 91 11.77 -4.45 1.06
CA LEU A 91 12.04 -5.87 1.30
C LEU A 91 12.62 -6.12 2.70
N ARG A 92 13.53 -5.25 3.18
CA ARG A 92 14.10 -5.34 4.53
C ARG A 92 13.02 -5.21 5.60
N LEU A 93 12.14 -4.20 5.49
CA LEU A 93 11.08 -3.96 6.48
C LEU A 93 10.04 -5.08 6.47
N LEU A 94 9.65 -5.55 5.28
CA LEU A 94 8.76 -6.71 5.13
C LEU A 94 9.31 -7.97 5.81
N GLY A 95 10.63 -8.21 5.70
CA GLY A 95 11.29 -9.32 6.40
C GLY A 95 11.37 -9.16 7.92
N ALA A 96 11.30 -7.93 8.43
CA ALA A 96 11.35 -7.62 9.86
C ALA A 96 9.97 -7.60 10.54
N LEU A 97 8.87 -7.74 9.77
CA LEU A 97 7.53 -7.68 10.32
C LEU A 97 7.28 -8.81 11.34
N PRO A 98 6.74 -8.49 12.53
CA PRO A 98 6.41 -9.49 13.54
C PRO A 98 5.37 -10.47 12.99
N GLY A 99 5.62 -11.76 13.15
CA GLY A 99 4.70 -12.83 12.73
C GLY A 99 5.03 -13.52 11.41
N ALA A 100 6.20 -13.28 10.81
CA ALA A 100 6.77 -14.10 9.73
C ALA A 100 5.84 -14.36 8.52
N ARG A 101 4.86 -13.48 8.26
CA ARG A 101 3.83 -13.71 7.22
C ARG A 101 4.36 -13.73 5.78
N LEU A 102 5.60 -13.28 5.57
CA LEU A 102 6.22 -13.22 4.24
C LEU A 102 7.36 -14.23 4.05
N VAL A 103 7.69 -15.01 5.08
CA VAL A 103 8.71 -16.07 4.96
C VAL A 103 8.22 -17.19 4.03
N ASP A 104 6.90 -17.34 3.88
CA ASP A 104 6.24 -18.29 2.97
C ASP A 104 5.94 -17.69 1.57
N ALA A 105 6.18 -16.39 1.37
CA ALA A 105 5.92 -15.71 0.09
C ALA A 105 7.05 -15.89 -0.95
N GLY A 106 8.09 -16.67 -0.62
CA GLY A 106 9.19 -16.99 -1.56
C GLY A 106 9.97 -15.76 -2.03
N LEU A 107 9.99 -14.68 -1.24
CA LEU A 107 10.76 -13.47 -1.54
C LEU A 107 12.22 -13.66 -1.09
N PHE A 108 12.96 -14.50 -1.81
CA PHE A 108 14.42 -14.62 -1.70
C PHE A 108 15.05 -14.62 -3.09
#